data_AF-A0A1S1Y7W7-F1
#
_entry.id   AF-A0A1S1Y7W7-F1
#
_cell.length_a   1.000
_cell.length_b   1.000
_cell.length_c   1.000
_cell.angle_alpha   90.00
_cell.angle_beta   90.00
_cell.angle_gamma   90.00
#
_symmetry.space_group_name_H-M   'P 1'
#
loop_
_entity.id
_entity.type
_entity.pdbx_description
1 polymer ?
#
loop_
_entity_poly.entity_id
_entity_poly.type
_entity_poly.pdbx_seq_one_letter_code
_entity_poly.pdbx_strand_id
1 'polypeptide(L)'
;MIKHIHLFFVALLVVSFFGRVALAQFKPELLARKWLKLAPHVIAGVLLLSGSVLVFQGDWLAGNFGWIIAKLVVLVGFMIAGVRTIREEGASRWRWFGVALLCLFYISKVAVTKQIFFFFG
;
A
#
# COMPACT_ATOMS: atom_id res chain seq x y z
N MET A 1 -4.46 -16.38 12.69
CA MET A 1 -4.32 -15.07 13.39
C MET A 1 -3.52 -14.04 12.61
N ILE A 2 -2.31 -14.34 12.12
CA ILE A 2 -1.45 -13.35 11.42
C ILE A 2 -2.13 -12.71 10.20
N LYS A 3 -2.96 -13.45 9.45
CA LYS A 3 -3.74 -12.90 8.34
C LYS A 3 -4.66 -11.74 8.76
N HIS A 4 -5.30 -11.83 9.93
CA HIS A 4 -6.16 -10.75 10.43
C HIS A 4 -5.35 -9.53 10.83
N ILE A 5 -4.20 -9.74 11.48
CA ILE A 5 -3.26 -8.66 11.83
C ILE A 5 -2.78 -7.96 10.56
N HIS A 6 -2.35 -8.73 9.54
CA HIS A 6 -1.94 -8.18 8.26
C HIS A 6 -3.05 -7.35 7.61
N LEU A 7 -4.28 -7.87 7.53
CA LEU A 7 -5.42 -7.15 6.98
C LEU A 7 -5.78 -5.88 7.77
N PHE A 8 -5.63 -5.92 9.11
CA PHE A 8 -5.79 -4.74 9.95
C PHE A 8 -4.74 -3.67 9.62
N PHE A 9 -3.48 -4.04 9.43
CA PHE A 9 -2.42 -3.12 8.99
C PHE A 9 -2.65 -2.59 7.57
N VAL A 10 -3.20 -3.40 6.65
CA VAL A 10 -3.62 -2.91 5.32
C VAL A 10 -4.68 -1.83 5.48
N ALA A 11 -5.73 -2.07 6.27
CA ALA A 11 -6.76 -1.08 6.52
C ALA A 11 -6.19 0.19 7.15
N LEU A 12 -5.28 0.05 8.12
CA LEU A 12 -4.65 1.16 8.81
C LEU A 12 -3.74 1.99 7.88
N LEU A 13 -3.03 1.34 6.95
CA LEU A 13 -2.25 1.99 5.89
C LEU A 13 -3.17 2.81 4.97
N VAL A 14 -4.28 2.23 4.54
CA VAL A 14 -5.25 2.89 3.66
C VAL A 14 -5.86 4.09 4.37
N VAL A 15 -6.39 3.92 5.58
CA VAL A 15 -6.98 5.01 6.38
C VAL A 15 -5.95 6.12 6.64
N SER A 16 -4.71 5.77 6.99
CA SER A 16 -3.64 6.75 7.17
C SER A 16 -3.34 7.51 5.88
N PHE A 17 -3.37 6.85 4.72
CA PHE A 17 -3.21 7.49 3.42
C PHE A 17 -4.31 8.52 3.15
N PHE A 18 -5.58 8.14 3.27
CA PHE A 18 -6.71 9.06 3.08
C PHE A 18 -6.67 10.23 4.06
N GLY A 19 -6.38 9.97 5.34
CA GLY A 19 -6.23 11.01 6.35
C GLY A 19 -5.12 12.02 5.98
N ARG A 20 -3.99 11.54 5.46
CA ARG A 20 -2.88 12.42 5.02
C ARG A 20 -3.22 13.21 3.76
N VAL A 21 -3.97 12.64 2.81
CA VAL A 21 -4.47 13.38 1.64
C VAL A 21 -5.43 14.48 2.07
N ALA A 22 -6.33 14.20 3.02
CA ALA A 22 -7.20 15.21 3.60
C ALA A 22 -6.41 16.30 4.33
N LEU A 23 -5.43 15.92 5.16
CA LEU A 23 -4.53 16.86 5.83
C LEU A 23 -3.75 17.73 4.82
N ALA A 24 -3.30 17.18 3.69
CA ALA A 24 -2.63 17.93 2.63
C ALA A 24 -3.54 18.98 1.97
N GLN A 25 -4.85 18.76 1.99
CA GLN A 25 -5.83 19.71 1.44
C GLN A 25 -6.25 20.77 2.45
N PHE A 26 -6.57 20.37 3.69
CA PHE A 26 -7.15 21.27 4.68
C PHE A 26 -6.12 21.99 5.54
N LYS A 27 -5.05 21.29 5.95
CA LYS A 27 -4.04 21.82 6.88
C LYS A 27 -2.66 21.20 6.62
N PRO A 28 -1.95 21.63 5.56
CA PRO A 28 -0.64 21.08 5.20
C PRO A 28 0.42 21.27 6.30
N GLU A 29 0.27 22.28 7.16
CA GLU A 29 1.14 22.52 8.31
C GLU A 29 1.21 21.33 9.29
N LEU A 30 0.11 20.58 9.46
CA LEU A 30 0.12 19.41 10.34
C LEU A 30 0.94 18.26 9.77
N LEU A 31 1.06 18.13 8.44
CA LEU A 31 1.91 17.10 7.82
C LEU A 31 3.41 17.31 8.11
N ALA A 32 3.80 18.51 8.54
CA ALA A 32 5.17 18.78 8.96
C ALA A 32 5.54 18.06 10.28
N ARG A 33 4.54 17.65 11.09
CA ARG A 33 4.77 17.01 12.39
C ARG A 33 5.47 15.66 12.22
N LYS A 34 6.50 15.44 13.05
CA LYS A 34 7.37 14.24 13.00
C LYS A 34 6.58 12.93 13.04
N TRP A 35 5.53 12.86 13.86
CA TRP A 35 4.66 11.69 13.99
C TRP A 35 3.92 11.31 12.70
N LEU A 36 3.41 12.29 11.96
CA LEU A 36 2.69 12.07 10.68
C LEU A 36 3.63 11.67 9.54
N LYS A 37 4.92 12.06 9.62
CA LYS A 37 5.96 11.61 8.70
C LYS A 37 6.44 10.19 8.99
N LEU A 38 6.49 9.80 10.27
CA LEU A 38 6.98 8.48 10.68
C LEU A 38 5.91 7.38 10.57
N ALA A 39 4.65 7.70 10.86
CA ALA A 39 3.52 6.77 10.78
C ALA A 39 3.49 5.89 9.50
N PRO A 40 3.59 6.42 8.28
CA PRO A 40 3.57 5.61 7.06
C PRO A 40 4.75 4.62 6.97
N HIS A 41 5.93 4.97 7.49
CA HIS A 41 7.09 4.08 7.47
C HIS A 41 6.94 2.94 8.48
N VAL A 42 6.42 3.22 9.67
CA VAL A 42 6.16 2.19 10.68
C VAL A 42 5.10 1.21 10.18
N ILE A 43 3.99 1.72 9.64
CA ILE A 43 2.92 0.89 9.09
C ILE A 43 3.45 0.06 7.91
N ALA A 44 4.24 0.65 7.00
CA ALA A 44 4.84 -0.06 5.89
C ALA A 44 5.80 -1.17 6.36
N GLY A 45 6.64 -0.90 7.36
CA GLY A 45 7.54 -1.89 7.94
C GLY A 45 6.80 -3.08 8.55
N VAL A 46 5.76 -2.82 9.34
CA VAL A 46 4.94 -3.89 9.93
C VAL A 46 4.13 -4.65 8.86
N LEU A 47 3.65 -3.95 7.83
CA LEU A 47 2.94 -4.57 6.71
C LEU A 47 3.85 -5.52 5.92
N LEU A 48 5.09 -5.10 5.66
CA LEU A 48 6.10 -5.93 5.01
C LEU A 48 6.47 -7.14 5.86
N LEU A 49 6.75 -6.93 7.16
CA LEU A 49 7.07 -8.03 8.07
C LEU A 49 5.93 -9.05 8.18
N SER A 50 4.70 -8.58 8.40
CA SER A 50 3.52 -9.47 8.47
C SER A 50 3.24 -10.20 7.16
N GLY A 51 3.48 -9.54 6.02
CA GLY A 51 3.40 -10.16 4.69
C GLY A 51 4.45 -11.26 4.51
N SER A 52 5.70 -11.00 4.88
CA SER A 52 6.78 -11.99 4.81
C SER A 52 6.48 -13.21 5.68
N VAL A 53 6.00 -13.02 6.91
CA VAL A 53 5.63 -14.14 7.79
C VAL A 53 4.51 -14.99 7.18
N LEU A 54 3.52 -14.37 6.52
CA LEU A 54 2.46 -15.12 5.83
C LEU A 54 2.99 -15.94 4.65
N VAL A 55 3.98 -15.41 3.92
CA VAL A 55 4.62 -16.14 2.81
C VAL A 55 5.34 -17.37 3.32
N PHE A 56 6.10 -17.26 4.41
CA PHE A 56 6.79 -18.39 5.02
C PHE A 56 5.82 -19.42 5.64
N GLN A 57 4.77 -18.96 6.32
CA GLN A 57 3.75 -19.86 6.89
C GLN A 57 2.92 -20.59 5.84
N GLY A 58 2.71 -19.95 4.68
CA GLY A 58 1.92 -20.52 3.59
C GLY A 58 2.70 -21.40 2.62
N ASP A 59 4.02 -21.54 2.80
CA ASP A 59 4.93 -22.20 1.85
C ASP A 59 4.77 -21.71 0.41
N TRP A 60 4.46 -20.41 0.24
CA TRP A 60 4.19 -19.84 -1.08
C TRP A 60 5.46 -19.59 -1.91
N LEU A 61 6.64 -19.85 -1.33
CA LEU A 61 7.95 -19.81 -1.97
C LEU A 61 8.26 -21.08 -2.76
N ALA A 62 7.68 -22.23 -2.39
CA ALA A 62 7.90 -23.49 -3.12
C ALA A 62 7.12 -23.58 -4.45
N GLY A 63 6.19 -22.66 -4.71
CA GLY A 63 5.37 -22.60 -5.92
C GLY A 63 5.57 -21.32 -6.75
N ASN A 64 4.51 -20.87 -7.43
CA ASN A 64 4.55 -19.63 -8.21
C ASN A 64 4.52 -18.40 -7.27
N PHE A 65 5.70 -17.83 -7.01
CA PHE A 65 5.89 -16.67 -6.13
C PHE A 65 5.72 -15.32 -6.84
N GLY A 66 5.49 -15.29 -8.16
CA GLY A 66 5.50 -14.02 -8.87
C GLY A 66 4.37 -13.08 -8.44
N TRP A 67 3.24 -13.59 -7.91
CA TRP A 67 2.16 -12.75 -7.38
C TRP A 67 2.59 -11.99 -6.12
N ILE A 68 3.55 -12.54 -5.36
CA ILE A 68 4.15 -11.91 -4.19
C ILE A 68 5.06 -10.77 -4.65
N ILE A 69 5.87 -11.00 -5.69
CA ILE A 69 6.72 -9.96 -6.29
C ILE A 69 5.85 -8.83 -6.84
N ALA A 70 4.80 -9.15 -7.58
CA ALA A 70 3.86 -8.15 -8.10
C ALA A 70 3.24 -7.31 -6.97
N LYS A 71 2.83 -7.93 -5.86
CA LYS A 71 2.34 -7.20 -4.68
C LYS A 71 3.38 -6.24 -4.11
N LEU A 72 4.64 -6.66 -3.99
CA LEU A 72 5.71 -5.81 -3.48
C LEU A 72 5.99 -4.63 -4.42
N VAL A 73 6.07 -4.87 -5.73
CA VAL A 73 6.29 -3.81 -6.74
C VAL A 73 5.14 -2.80 -6.72
N VAL A 74 3.89 -3.26 -6.71
CA VAL A 74 2.73 -2.35 -6.66
C VAL A 74 2.62 -1.64 -5.31
N LEU A 75 3.04 -2.26 -4.21
CA LEU A 75 3.09 -1.62 -2.91
C LEU A 75 4.10 -0.46 -2.88
N VAL A 76 5.27 -0.64 -3.50
CA VAL A 76 6.25 0.44 -3.68
C VAL A 76 5.67 1.55 -4.56
N GLY A 77 5.02 1.19 -5.67
CA GLY A 77 4.31 2.14 -6.53
C GLY A 77 3.25 2.95 -5.76
N PHE A 78 2.46 2.29 -4.92
CA PHE A 78 1.48 2.93 -4.03
C PHE A 78 2.14 3.92 -3.07
N MET A 79 3.26 3.55 -2.44
CA MET A 79 4.00 4.46 -1.55
C MET A 79 4.49 5.71 -2.29
N ILE A 80 5.06 5.55 -3.48
CA ILE A 80 5.54 6.67 -4.32
C ILE A 80 4.37 7.55 -4.74
N ALA A 81 3.29 6.97 -5.25
CA ALA A 81 2.08 7.69 -5.64
C ALA A 81 1.47 8.43 -4.44
N GLY A 82 1.48 7.82 -3.26
CA GLY A 82 0.97 8.46 -2.05
C GLY A 82 1.82 9.65 -1.60
N VAL A 83 3.15 9.55 -1.68
CA VAL A 83 4.04 10.69 -1.41
C VAL A 83 3.83 11.81 -2.42
N ARG A 84 3.72 11.49 -3.71
CA ARG A 84 3.45 12.50 -4.76
C ARG A 84 2.08 13.16 -4.56
N THR A 85 1.05 12.39 -4.23
CA THR A 85 -0.29 12.93 -3.92
C THR A 85 -0.22 13.99 -2.82
N ILE A 86 0.61 13.78 -1.79
CA ILE A 86 0.74 14.72 -0.68
C ILE A 86 1.59 15.94 -1.03
N ARG A 87 2.60 15.79 -1.89
CA ARG A 87 3.52 16.87 -2.28
C ARG A 87 2.98 17.76 -3.40
N GLU A 88 2.10 17.23 -4.23
CA GLU A 88 1.55 17.92 -5.40
C GLU A 88 0.29 18.72 -5.04
N GLU A 89 0.00 19.76 -5.82
CA GLU A 89 -1.16 20.63 -5.63
C GLU A 89 -2.06 20.64 -6.88
N GLY A 90 -3.31 21.09 -6.71
CA GLY A 90 -4.27 21.22 -7.80
C GLY A 90 -4.60 19.89 -8.51
N ALA A 91 -4.66 19.91 -9.85
CA ALA A 91 -5.05 18.75 -10.65
C ALA A 91 -4.03 17.60 -10.61
N SER A 92 -2.75 17.89 -10.38
CA SER A 92 -1.68 16.87 -10.28
C SER A 92 -1.93 15.94 -9.08
N ARG A 93 -2.36 16.50 -7.94
CA ARG A 93 -2.74 15.75 -6.74
C ARG A 93 -3.77 14.68 -7.02
N TRP A 94 -4.86 15.04 -7.69
CA TRP A 94 -5.97 14.12 -7.97
C TRP A 94 -5.58 13.02 -8.97
N ARG A 95 -4.66 13.31 -9.90
CA ARG A 95 -4.09 12.28 -10.79
C ARG A 95 -3.31 11.24 -9.99
N TRP A 96 -2.39 11.68 -9.12
CA TRP A 96 -1.62 10.76 -8.27
C TRP A 96 -2.49 10.01 -7.26
N PHE A 97 -3.54 10.64 -6.76
CA PHE A 97 -4.53 9.99 -5.92
C PHE A 97 -5.26 8.87 -6.69
N GLY A 98 -5.65 9.12 -7.95
CA GLY A 98 -6.22 8.09 -8.82
C GLY A 98 -5.26 6.93 -9.08
N VAL A 99 -3.98 7.21 -9.30
CA VAL A 99 -2.94 6.18 -9.44
C VAL A 99 -2.81 5.35 -8.15
N ALA A 100 -2.81 5.99 -6.97
CA ALA A 100 -2.78 5.28 -5.70
C ALA A 100 -4.01 4.37 -5.51
N LEU A 101 -5.20 4.83 -5.92
CA LEU A 101 -6.42 4.02 -5.91
C LEU A 101 -6.31 2.81 -6.84
N LEU A 102 -5.77 2.99 -8.05
CA LEU A 102 -5.52 1.90 -9.00
C LEU A 102 -4.55 0.86 -8.42
N CYS A 103 -3.49 1.29 -7.74
CA CYS A 103 -2.57 0.37 -7.06
C CYS A 103 -3.29 -0.43 -5.97
N LEU A 104 -4.15 0.19 -5.15
CA LEU A 104 -4.93 -0.51 -4.13
C LEU A 104 -5.89 -1.53 -4.74
N PHE A 105 -6.57 -1.16 -5.82
CA PHE A 105 -7.47 -2.05 -6.54
C PHE A 105 -6.71 -3.26 -7.12
N TYR A 106 -5.56 -3.02 -7.75
CA TYR A 106 -4.72 -4.08 -8.30
C TYR A 106 -4.19 -5.02 -7.22
N ILE A 107 -3.64 -4.50 -6.12
CA ILE A 107 -3.18 -5.31 -4.98
C ILE A 107 -4.31 -6.18 -4.41
N SER A 108 -5.51 -5.62 -4.27
CA SER A 108 -6.69 -6.34 -3.77
C SER A 108 -7.08 -7.49 -4.70
N LYS A 109 -7.10 -7.23 -6.01
CA LYS A 109 -7.34 -8.26 -7.05
C LYS A 109 -6.29 -9.38 -6.97
N VAL A 110 -4.99 -9.03 -7.03
CA VAL A 110 -3.89 -10.00 -6.94
C VAL A 110 -3.94 -10.80 -5.64
N ALA A 111 -4.42 -10.20 -4.54
CA ALA A 111 -4.59 -10.90 -3.28
C ALA A 111 -5.68 -11.98 -3.30
N VAL A 112 -6.75 -11.78 -4.08
CA VAL A 112 -7.82 -12.76 -4.22
C VAL A 112 -7.46 -13.82 -5.26
N THR A 113 -6.97 -13.39 -6.43
CA THR A 113 -6.68 -14.30 -7.55
C THR A 113 -5.39 -15.09 -7.36
N LYS A 114 -4.43 -14.59 -6.56
CA LYS A 114 -3.06 -15.11 -6.46
C LYS A 114 -2.37 -15.29 -7.83
N GLN A 115 -2.79 -14.52 -8.83
CA GLN A 115 -2.27 -14.56 -10.20
C GLN A 115 -1.70 -13.19 -10.57
N ILE A 116 -0.56 -13.21 -11.26
CA ILE A 116 0.22 -12.04 -11.67
C ILE A 116 -0.39 -11.38 -12.91
N PHE A 117 -0.84 -12.22 -13.83
CA PHE A 117 -1.15 -11.87 -15.20
C PHE A 117 -2.56 -12.36 -15.53
N PHE A 118 -3.33 -11.54 -16.24
CA PHE A 118 -4.65 -11.87 -16.78
C PHE A 118 -4.58 -12.87 -17.95
N PHE A 119 -3.39 -13.34 -18.34
CA PHE A 119 -3.17 -13.99 -19.64
C PHE A 119 -2.01 -15.00 -19.61
N PHE A 120 -2.35 -16.28 -19.46
CA PHE A 120 -1.84 -17.45 -20.18
C PHE A 120 -2.18 -18.66 -19.31
N GLY A 121 -3.22 -19.38 -19.75
CA GLY A 121 -3.34 -20.81 -19.53
C GLY A 121 -2.40 -21.57 -20.46
#